data_AF-K3X7G0-F1
#
_entry.id   AF-K3X7G0-F1
#
_cell.length_a   1.000
_cell.length_b   1.000
_cell.length_c   1.000
_cell.angle_alpha   90.00
_cell.angle_beta   90.00
_cell.angle_gamma   90.00
#
_symmetry.space_group_name_H-M   'P 1'
#
loop_
_entity.id
_entity.type
_entity.pdbx_description
1 polymer ?
#
loop_
_entity_poly.entity_id
_entity_poly.type
_entity_poly.pdbx_seq_one_letter_code
_entity_poly.pdbx_strand_id
1 'polypeptide(L)'
;MDHAVAPGNVPRVLEYAPACKQLTLILLGIYSISFSVTWYRVWWDSFIGIAVCLWGYYVLQDTTAELNRKRVQYFYYGTIASMVSHVVAFSVTVYYICKIYIVNDAARFDTIHESDPGTVLFVFLMLFLSIEVLVTGFTIQRTFNLCAELTRNEFFARGGASRV
;
A
#
# COMPACT_ATOMS: atom_id res chain seq x y z
N MET A 1 36.63 -4.42 35.97
CA MET A 1 36.91 -3.89 34.62
C MET A 1 35.59 -3.84 33.91
N ASP A 2 34.88 -2.73 34.08
CA ASP A 2 33.60 -2.48 33.42
C ASP A 2 33.86 -2.17 31.96
N HIS A 3 33.56 -3.12 31.08
CA HIS A 3 33.44 -2.83 29.66
C HIS A 3 32.21 -1.96 29.47
N ALA A 4 32.42 -0.64 29.46
CA ALA A 4 31.41 0.33 29.07
C ALA A 4 30.89 -0.07 27.68
N VAL A 5 29.67 -0.60 27.65
CA VAL A 5 28.94 -0.87 26.40
C VAL A 5 28.85 0.46 25.66
N ALA A 6 29.51 0.54 24.49
CA ALA A 6 29.49 1.75 23.69
C ALA A 6 28.03 2.20 23.46
N PRO A 7 27.71 3.50 23.59
CA PRO A 7 26.35 4.03 23.56
C PRO A 7 25.58 3.82 22.22
N GLY A 8 26.17 3.10 21.26
CA GLY A 8 25.55 2.71 19.98
C GLY A 8 25.01 1.27 19.93
N ASN A 9 25.13 0.48 21.01
CA ASN A 9 24.74 -0.94 21.02
C ASN A 9 23.31 -1.23 21.52
N VAL A 10 22.53 -0.21 21.87
CA VAL A 10 21.15 -0.41 22.35
C VAL A 10 20.16 0.02 21.25
N PRO A 11 19.30 -0.88 20.75
CA PRO A 11 18.26 -0.51 19.79
C PRO A 11 17.32 0.50 20.43
N ARG A 12 17.26 1.72 19.86
CA ARG A 12 16.20 2.69 20.21
C ARG A 12 14.84 2.15 19.76
N VAL A 13 13.81 2.41 20.57
CA VAL A 13 12.41 2.11 20.24
C VAL A 13 12.08 2.79 18.91
N LEU A 14 11.60 2.00 17.94
CA LEU A 14 11.17 2.50 16.64
C LEU A 14 9.78 3.12 16.77
N GLU A 15 9.70 4.44 16.69
CA GLU A 15 8.44 5.19 16.87
C GLU A 15 7.45 4.91 15.72
N TYR A 16 7.95 4.76 14.50
CA TYR A 16 7.11 4.64 13.31
C TYR A 16 6.72 3.20 12.96
N ALA A 17 7.40 2.19 13.52
CA ALA A 17 7.17 0.79 13.16
C ALA A 17 5.77 0.27 13.55
N PRO A 18 5.24 0.54 14.78
CA PRO A 18 3.90 0.11 15.16
C PRO A 18 2.80 0.73 14.28
N ALA A 19 2.93 2.03 13.98
CA ALA A 19 1.99 2.74 13.12
C ALA A 19 1.99 2.19 11.68
N CYS A 20 3.18 1.90 11.12
CA CYS A 20 3.28 1.28 9.80
C CYS A 20 2.61 -0.11 9.76
N LYS A 21 2.78 -0.92 10.82
CA LYS A 21 2.16 -2.24 10.92
C LYS A 21 0.63 -2.14 10.97
N GLN A 22 0.09 -1.23 11.77
CA GLN A 22 -1.35 -1.00 11.85
C GLN A 22 -1.93 -0.52 10.51
N LEU A 23 -1.28 0.44 9.85
CA LEU A 23 -1.69 0.91 8.52
C LEU A 23 -1.67 -0.20 7.48
N THR A 24 -0.67 -1.08 7.52
CA THR A 24 -0.56 -2.22 6.62
C THR A 24 -1.74 -3.19 6.79
N LEU A 25 -2.18 -3.43 8.03
CA LEU A 25 -3.35 -4.27 8.31
C LEU A 25 -4.66 -3.61 7.87
N ILE A 26 -4.79 -2.29 8.07
CA ILE A 26 -5.94 -1.52 7.62
C ILE A 26 -6.04 -1.57 6.09
N LEU A 27 -4.92 -1.32 5.39
CA LEU A 27 -4.85 -1.41 3.93
C LEU A 27 -5.17 -2.82 3.42
N LEU A 28 -4.65 -3.86 4.07
CA LEU A 28 -4.98 -5.25 3.72
C LEU A 28 -6.49 -5.50 3.78
N GLY A 29 -7.16 -4.98 4.82
CA GLY A 29 -8.61 -5.06 4.96
C GLY A 29 -9.34 -4.30 3.85
N ILE A 30 -8.93 -3.06 3.57
CA ILE A 30 -9.51 -2.24 2.49
C ILE A 30 -9.36 -2.96 1.15
N TYR A 31 -8.17 -3.40 0.78
CA TYR A 31 -7.93 -4.07 -0.50
C TYR A 31 -8.66 -5.41 -0.62
N SER A 32 -8.85 -6.14 0.48
CA SER A 32 -9.63 -7.39 0.48
C SER A 32 -11.12 -7.13 0.19
N ILE A 33 -11.68 -6.08 0.80
CA ILE A 33 -13.05 -5.64 0.53
C ILE A 33 -13.17 -5.13 -0.91
N SER A 34 -12.21 -4.31 -1.34
CA SER A 34 -12.11 -3.78 -2.69
C SER A 34 -12.13 -4.90 -3.71
N PHE A 35 -11.24 -5.88 -3.59
CA PHE A 35 -11.13 -7.03 -4.50
C PHE A 35 -12.45 -7.80 -4.65
N SER A 36 -13.21 -7.94 -3.55
CA SER A 36 -14.50 -8.64 -3.55
C SER A 36 -15.57 -7.92 -4.37
N VAL A 37 -15.44 -6.60 -4.56
CA VAL A 37 -16.40 -5.75 -5.28
C VAL A 37 -15.86 -5.32 -6.67
N THR A 38 -14.53 -5.26 -6.85
CA THR A 38 -13.86 -4.72 -8.05
C THR A 38 -13.37 -5.78 -9.03
N TRP A 39 -13.61 -7.07 -8.73
CA TRP A 39 -13.17 -8.26 -9.48
C TRP A 39 -13.29 -8.14 -11.02
N TYR A 40 -14.29 -7.40 -11.52
CA TYR A 40 -14.64 -7.35 -12.93
C TYR A 40 -13.72 -6.52 -13.84
N ARG A 41 -12.99 -5.48 -13.35
CA ARG A 41 -12.12 -4.66 -14.25
C ARG A 41 -10.77 -4.22 -13.65
N VAL A 42 -10.71 -3.89 -12.38
CA VAL A 42 -9.49 -3.35 -11.72
C VAL A 42 -9.00 -4.24 -10.58
N TRP A 43 -9.34 -5.53 -10.62
CA TRP A 43 -8.97 -6.53 -9.62
C TRP A 43 -7.45 -6.62 -9.37
N TRP A 44 -6.65 -6.33 -10.40
CA TRP A 44 -5.19 -6.37 -10.34
C TRP A 44 -4.62 -5.31 -9.39
N ASP A 45 -5.30 -4.17 -9.25
CA ASP A 45 -4.87 -3.08 -8.37
C ASP A 45 -4.98 -3.50 -6.89
N SER A 46 -6.13 -4.06 -6.51
CA SER A 46 -6.33 -4.62 -5.18
C SER A 46 -5.39 -5.80 -4.91
N PHE A 47 -5.10 -6.63 -5.91
CA PHE A 47 -4.17 -7.75 -5.78
C PHE A 47 -2.72 -7.28 -5.50
N ILE A 48 -2.25 -6.25 -6.23
CA ILE A 48 -0.93 -5.64 -5.98
C ILE A 48 -0.90 -5.06 -4.56
N GLY A 49 -1.94 -4.33 -4.16
CA GLY A 49 -2.06 -3.77 -2.81
C GLY A 49 -1.99 -4.84 -1.72
N ILE A 50 -2.72 -5.96 -1.89
CA ILE A 50 -2.68 -7.11 -0.96
C ILE A 50 -1.27 -7.69 -0.87
N ALA A 51 -0.60 -7.92 -2.00
CA ALA A 51 0.75 -8.49 -2.02
C ALA A 51 1.75 -7.59 -1.26
N VAL A 52 1.68 -6.27 -1.48
CA VAL A 52 2.50 -5.28 -0.78
C VAL A 52 2.20 -5.27 0.71
N CYS A 53 0.93 -5.38 1.11
CA CYS A 53 0.54 -5.41 2.52
C CYS A 53 0.98 -6.69 3.23
N LEU A 54 0.87 -7.85 2.59
CA LEU A 54 1.37 -9.11 3.13
C LEU A 54 2.88 -9.06 3.34
N TRP A 55 3.62 -8.49 2.37
CA TRP A 55 5.05 -8.24 2.52
C TRP A 55 5.35 -7.28 3.67
N GLY A 56 4.64 -6.16 3.77
CA GLY A 56 4.79 -5.18 4.86
C GLY A 56 4.54 -5.79 6.23
N TYR A 57 3.49 -6.62 6.36
CA TYR A 57 3.17 -7.30 7.61
C TYR A 57 4.28 -8.28 8.03
N TYR A 58 4.78 -9.08 7.08
CA TYR A 58 5.89 -9.99 7.29
C TYR A 58 7.17 -9.25 7.73
N VAL A 59 7.50 -8.14 7.06
CA VAL A 59 8.69 -7.34 7.39
C VAL A 59 8.57 -6.66 8.75
N LEU A 60 7.36 -6.24 9.15
CA LEU A 60 7.09 -5.52 10.40
C LEU A 60 6.59 -6.45 11.52
N GLN A 61 6.76 -7.77 11.41
CA GLN A 61 6.31 -8.71 12.43
C GLN A 61 7.12 -8.52 13.74
N ASP A 62 8.45 -8.47 13.61
CA ASP A 62 9.40 -8.33 14.71
C ASP A 62 10.08 -6.95 14.73
N THR A 63 9.36 -5.96 15.24
CA THR A 63 9.82 -4.55 15.30
C THR A 63 10.86 -4.26 16.38
N THR A 64 11.12 -5.21 17.28
CA THR A 64 11.96 -5.01 18.48
C THR A 64 13.34 -5.65 18.39
N ALA A 65 13.54 -6.67 17.55
CA ALA A 65 14.77 -7.48 17.53
C ALA A 65 15.51 -7.46 16.18
N GLU A 66 14.81 -7.58 15.04
CA GLU A 66 15.45 -7.90 13.75
C GLU A 66 14.94 -7.11 12.55
N LEU A 67 14.60 -5.82 12.74
CA LEU A 67 14.11 -5.02 11.63
C LEU A 67 15.23 -4.70 10.62
N ASN A 68 15.23 -5.40 9.48
CA ASN A 68 16.23 -5.21 8.43
C ASN A 68 15.89 -4.00 7.55
N ARG A 69 16.79 -3.01 7.52
CA ARG A 69 16.65 -1.78 6.73
C ARG A 69 16.32 -2.02 5.25
N LYS A 70 16.99 -2.98 4.59
CA LYS A 70 16.76 -3.25 3.16
C LYS A 70 15.36 -3.81 2.91
N ARG A 71 14.85 -4.65 3.82
CA ARG A 71 13.49 -5.21 3.72
C ARG A 71 12.43 -4.12 3.86
N VAL A 72 12.63 -3.18 4.79
CA VAL A 72 11.75 -2.02 4.97
C VAL A 72 11.80 -1.06 3.77
N GLN A 73 12.97 -0.88 3.16
CA GLN A 73 13.10 -0.11 1.92
C GLN A 73 12.34 -0.76 0.75
N TYR A 74 12.40 -2.08 0.60
CA TYR A 74 11.59 -2.78 -0.41
C TYR A 74 10.10 -2.63 -0.14
N PHE A 75 9.67 -2.67 1.12
CA PHE A 75 8.29 -2.39 1.48
C PHE A 75 7.89 -0.96 1.07
N TYR A 76 8.72 0.05 1.36
CA TYR A 76 8.49 1.43 0.93
C TYR A 76 8.33 1.57 -0.59
N TYR A 77 9.24 0.98 -1.38
CA TYR A 77 9.13 1.00 -2.84
C TYR A 77 7.92 0.21 -3.35
N GLY A 78 7.55 -0.88 -2.69
CA GLY A 78 6.33 -1.63 -2.95
C GLY A 78 5.08 -0.78 -2.75
N THR A 79 5.02 0.00 -1.66
CA THR A 79 3.91 0.92 -1.39
C THR A 79 3.84 2.04 -2.44
N ILE A 80 4.97 2.54 -2.94
CA ILE A 80 5.01 3.47 -4.07
C ILE A 80 4.48 2.81 -5.34
N ALA A 81 4.91 1.57 -5.63
CA ALA A 81 4.40 0.83 -6.79
C ALA A 81 2.88 0.62 -6.72
N SER A 82 2.34 0.33 -5.52
CA SER A 82 0.90 0.28 -5.27
C SER A 82 0.21 1.62 -5.48
N MET A 83 0.84 2.74 -5.12
CA MET A 83 0.29 4.06 -5.45
C MET A 83 0.20 4.28 -6.96
N VAL A 84 1.23 3.89 -7.70
CA VAL A 84 1.22 3.97 -9.17
C VAL A 84 0.11 3.09 -9.74
N SER A 85 -0.10 1.89 -9.21
CA SER A 85 -1.20 1.01 -9.62
C SER A 85 -2.56 1.67 -9.42
N HIS A 86 -2.79 2.33 -8.27
CA HIS A 86 -4.04 3.05 -8.00
C HIS A 86 -4.30 4.17 -9.01
N VAL A 87 -3.27 4.95 -9.40
CA VAL A 87 -3.39 6.02 -10.39
C VAL A 87 -3.78 5.46 -11.77
N VAL A 88 -3.20 4.32 -12.15
CA VAL A 88 -3.55 3.61 -13.39
C VAL A 88 -4.98 3.09 -13.31
N ALA A 89 -5.36 2.45 -12.20
CA ALA A 89 -6.73 1.95 -11.98
C ALA A 89 -7.77 3.08 -12.03
N PHE A 90 -7.41 4.26 -11.52
CA PHE A 90 -8.27 5.44 -11.55
C PHE A 90 -8.49 5.91 -12.97
N SER A 91 -7.41 5.99 -13.75
CA SER A 91 -7.45 6.37 -15.16
C SER A 91 -8.29 5.39 -15.99
N VAL A 92 -8.15 4.08 -15.75
CA VAL A 92 -8.96 3.03 -16.40
C VAL A 92 -10.43 3.14 -16.01
N THR A 93 -10.73 3.40 -14.74
CA THR A 93 -12.11 3.57 -14.25
C THR A 93 -12.77 4.80 -14.89
N VAL A 94 -12.07 5.93 -14.94
CA VAL A 94 -12.53 7.15 -15.62
C VAL A 94 -12.77 6.90 -17.11
N TYR A 95 -11.86 6.22 -17.80
CA TYR A 95 -12.03 5.87 -19.21
C TYR A 95 -13.33 5.09 -19.46
N TYR A 96 -13.64 4.11 -18.62
CA TYR A 96 -14.88 3.34 -18.75
C TYR A 96 -16.13 4.14 -18.42
N ILE A 97 -16.08 5.03 -17.42
CA ILE A 97 -17.18 5.98 -17.15
C ILE A 97 -17.43 6.84 -18.39
N CYS A 98 -16.38 7.46 -18.95
CA CYS A 98 -16.50 8.27 -20.15
C CYS A 98 -17.01 7.47 -21.34
N LYS A 99 -16.52 6.23 -21.55
CA LYS A 99 -17.01 5.33 -22.61
C LYS A 99 -18.50 5.06 -22.44
N ILE A 100 -18.97 4.70 -21.25
CA ILE A 100 -20.38 4.43 -20.97
C ILE A 100 -21.23 5.67 -21.22
N TYR A 101 -20.81 6.83 -20.73
CA TYR A 101 -21.56 8.07 -20.92
C TYR A 101 -21.59 8.52 -22.39
N ILE A 102 -20.46 8.50 -23.09
CA ILE A 102 -20.37 8.93 -24.49
C ILE A 102 -21.10 7.93 -25.40
N VAL A 103 -20.92 6.63 -25.18
CA VAL A 103 -21.57 5.59 -26.00
C VAL A 103 -23.07 5.54 -25.73
N ASN A 104 -23.53 5.67 -24.48
CA ASN A 104 -24.98 5.69 -24.21
C ASN A 104 -25.65 6.99 -24.69
N ASP A 105 -24.95 8.12 -24.73
CA ASP A 105 -25.49 9.38 -25.24
C ASP A 105 -25.46 9.45 -26.79
N ALA A 106 -24.42 8.88 -27.42
CA ALA A 106 -24.31 8.80 -28.88
C ALA A 106 -25.13 7.65 -29.50
N ALA A 107 -25.34 6.55 -28.77
CA ALA A 107 -26.01 5.33 -29.24
C ALA A 107 -27.41 5.15 -28.64
N ARG A 108 -28.21 6.22 -28.60
CA ARG A 108 -29.68 6.10 -28.62
C ARG A 108 -30.22 5.30 -29.83
N PHE A 109 -29.33 4.88 -30.73
CA PHE A 109 -29.59 3.86 -31.74
C PHE A 109 -29.09 2.50 -31.25
N ASP A 110 -30.04 1.66 -30.82
CA ASP A 110 -30.06 0.21 -30.94
C ASP A 110 -28.69 -0.46 -31.19
N THR A 111 -28.14 -1.20 -30.21
CA THR A 111 -27.60 -2.59 -30.40
C THR A 111 -26.50 -3.08 -29.44
N ILE A 112 -26.02 -2.33 -28.45
CA ILE A 112 -24.99 -2.89 -27.55
C ILE A 112 -25.34 -2.71 -26.07
N HIS A 113 -26.20 -3.61 -25.57
CA HIS A 113 -26.22 -3.93 -24.14
C HIS A 113 -25.03 -4.85 -23.83
N GLU A 114 -23.81 -4.30 -23.76
CA GLU A 114 -22.83 -4.89 -22.84
C GLU A 114 -23.48 -4.79 -21.46
N SER A 115 -23.56 -5.90 -20.73
CA SER A 115 -24.13 -5.97 -19.38
C SER A 115 -23.29 -5.12 -18.42
N ASP A 116 -23.42 -3.81 -18.51
CA ASP A 116 -22.66 -2.86 -17.73
C ASP A 116 -23.31 -2.77 -16.35
N PRO A 117 -22.54 -2.89 -15.26
CA PRO A 117 -23.05 -2.96 -13.89
C PRO A 117 -23.68 -1.64 -13.37
N GLY A 118 -23.98 -0.70 -14.26
CA GLY A 118 -24.61 0.57 -13.97
C GLY A 118 -23.65 1.61 -13.39
N THR A 119 -23.97 2.89 -13.60
CA THR A 119 -23.19 4.04 -13.13
C THR A 119 -22.93 4.02 -11.62
N VAL A 120 -23.84 3.46 -10.82
CA VAL A 120 -23.73 3.39 -9.36
C VAL A 120 -22.50 2.59 -8.93
N LEU A 121 -22.21 1.45 -9.57
CA LEU A 121 -21.01 0.67 -9.26
C LEU A 121 -19.75 1.49 -9.56
N PHE A 122 -19.71 2.23 -10.67
CA PHE A 122 -18.56 3.06 -11.02
C PHE A 122 -18.32 4.21 -10.04
N VAL A 123 -19.37 4.88 -9.56
CA VAL A 123 -19.25 5.90 -8.51
C VAL A 123 -18.71 5.28 -7.23
N PHE A 124 -19.21 4.10 -6.84
CA PHE A 124 -18.71 3.37 -5.69
C PHE A 124 -17.21 3.01 -5.84
N LEU A 125 -16.81 2.49 -7.00
CA LEU A 125 -15.41 2.18 -7.32
C LEU A 125 -14.50 3.41 -7.20
N MET A 126 -14.94 4.56 -7.71
CA MET A 126 -14.18 5.81 -7.64
C MET A 126 -13.99 6.31 -6.20
N LEU A 127 -15.02 6.22 -5.37
CA LEU A 127 -14.92 6.55 -3.95
C LEU A 127 -13.95 5.62 -3.23
N PHE A 128 -14.07 4.32 -3.48
CA PHE A 128 -13.22 3.32 -2.85
C PHE A 128 -11.75 3.50 -3.23
N LEU A 129 -11.47 3.69 -4.52
CA LEU A 129 -10.14 3.94 -5.04
C LEU A 129 -9.55 5.25 -4.51
N SER A 130 -10.38 6.27 -4.30
CA SER A 130 -9.94 7.53 -3.68
C SER A 130 -9.49 7.32 -2.23
N ILE A 131 -10.22 6.49 -1.46
CA ILE A 131 -9.82 6.11 -0.10
C ILE A 131 -8.50 5.34 -0.13
N GLU A 132 -8.36 4.39 -1.03
CA GLU A 132 -7.13 3.60 -1.21
C GLU A 132 -5.92 4.50 -1.51
N VAL A 133 -6.05 5.45 -2.45
CA VAL A 133 -5.00 6.44 -2.74
C VAL A 133 -4.63 7.23 -1.48
N LEU A 134 -5.61 7.74 -0.73
CA LEU A 134 -5.33 8.54 0.48
C LEU A 134 -4.57 7.73 1.53
N VAL A 135 -5.07 6.54 1.89
CA VAL A 135 -4.46 5.69 2.92
C VAL A 135 -3.08 5.17 2.48
N THR A 136 -2.91 4.87 1.19
CA THR A 136 -1.61 4.50 0.61
C THR A 136 -0.63 5.66 0.71
N GLY A 137 -1.07 6.90 0.43
CA GLY A 137 -0.26 8.10 0.58
C GLY A 137 0.24 8.30 2.02
N PHE A 138 -0.65 8.15 3.01
CA PHE A 138 -0.25 8.17 4.43
C PHE A 138 0.76 7.07 4.77
N THR A 139 0.59 5.88 4.19
CA THR A 139 1.49 4.75 4.42
C THR A 139 2.87 5.02 3.82
N ILE A 140 2.97 5.63 2.63
CA ILE A 140 4.24 6.08 2.03
C ILE A 140 4.95 7.07 2.96
N GLN A 141 4.22 8.06 3.50
CA GLN A 141 4.84 9.03 4.41
C GLN A 141 5.39 8.36 5.69
N ARG A 142 4.64 7.43 6.28
CA ARG A 142 5.06 6.73 7.51
C ARG A 142 6.22 5.78 7.26
N THR A 143 6.20 5.05 6.15
CA THR A 143 7.29 4.14 5.76
C THR A 143 8.56 4.89 5.36
N PHE A 144 8.44 6.07 4.76
CA PHE A 144 9.57 6.98 4.54
C PHE A 144 10.21 7.41 5.87
N ASN A 145 9.40 7.86 6.84
CA ASN A 145 9.89 8.25 8.16
C ASN A 145 10.57 7.07 8.88
N LEU A 146 10.01 5.86 8.78
CA LEU A 146 10.62 4.64 9.31
C LEU A 146 11.97 4.33 8.64
N CYS A 147 12.08 4.49 7.32
CA CYS A 147 13.35 4.32 6.62
C CYS A 147 14.41 5.34 7.09
N ALA A 148 14.00 6.59 7.34
CA ALA A 148 14.87 7.63 7.87
C ALA A 148 15.33 7.32 9.31
N GLU A 149 14.41 6.86 10.16
CA GLU A 149 14.69 6.44 11.53
C GLU A 149 15.70 5.28 11.56
N LEU A 150 15.50 4.25 10.74
CA LEU A 150 16.42 3.12 10.61
C LEU A 150 17.80 3.51 10.09
N THR A 151 17.88 4.55 9.25
CA THR A 151 19.16 5.06 8.75
C THR A 151 19.92 5.82 9.83
N ARG A 152 19.21 6.50 10.74
CA ARG A 152 19.79 7.26 11.86
C ARG A 152 20.18 6.39 13.05
N ASN A 153 19.60 5.19 13.16
CA ASN A 153 19.85 4.29 14.27
C ASN A 153 21.05 3.37 13.97
N GLU A 154 22.19 3.63 14.63
CA GLU A 154 23.47 2.94 14.35
C GLU A 154 23.40 1.42 14.47
N PHE A 155 22.59 0.90 15.41
CA PHE A 155 22.38 -0.54 15.61
C PHE A 155 21.84 -1.21 14.34
N PHE A 156 20.81 -0.61 13.72
CA PHE A 156 20.22 -1.12 12.48
C PHE A 156 21.05 -0.76 11.24
N ALA A 157 21.76 0.37 11.25
CA ALA A 157 22.65 0.78 10.17
C ALA A 157 23.84 -0.16 9.97
N ARG A 158 24.37 -0.77 11.05
CA ARG A 158 25.46 -1.76 11.02
C ARG A 158 25.01 -3.18 10.67
N GLY A 159 23.71 -3.38 10.43
CA GLY A 159 23.13 -4.67 10.04
C GLY A 159 22.25 -5.34 11.10
N GLY A 160 22.10 -4.76 12.30
CA GLY A 160 21.33 -5.38 13.40
C GLY A 160 21.68 -6.86 13.61
N ALA A 161 20.76 -7.64 14.18
CA ALA A 161 20.92 -9.07 14.49
C ALA A 161 21.37 -9.99 13.32
N SER A 162 21.50 -9.50 12.07
CA SER A 162 22.04 -10.30 10.95
C SER A 162 23.54 -10.65 11.06
N ARG A 163 24.22 -10.22 12.13
CA ARG A 163 25.64 -10.52 12.43
C ARG A 163 25.84 -11.33 13.72
N VAL A 164 24.78 -11.84 14.34
CA VAL A 164 24.88 -12.76 15.49
C VAL A 164 24.40 -14.14 15.07
#